data_AF-A0A0U4CP45-F1
#
_entry.id   AF-A0A0U4CP45-F1
#
_cell.length_a   1.000
_cell.length_b   1.000
_cell.length_c   1.000
_cell.angle_alpha   90.00
_cell.angle_beta   90.00
_cell.angle_gamma   90.00
#
_symmetry.space_group_name_H-M   'P 1'
#
loop_
_entity.id
_entity.type
_entity.pdbx_description
1 polymer ?
#
loop_
_entity_poly.entity_id
_entity_poly.type
_entity_poly.pdbx_seq_one_letter_code
_entity_poly.pdbx_strand_id
1 'polypeptide(L)'
;MSANEKGIIVPVRHAQDIESFEGDFEWAEATVTVRLWSDPPDVDDGCTIVFEGWLATPTGRLWIGDADENTVAEGFPTSTGIRVALKSDDLDSPEQVWVDAWKA
;
A
#
# COMPACT_ATOMS: atom_id res chain seq x y z
N MET A 1 -4.33 4.47 8.74
CA MET A 1 -4.51 4.62 7.28
C MET A 1 -5.45 5.79 7.02
N SER A 2 -5.22 6.58 5.97
CA SER A 2 -6.15 7.63 5.53
C SER A 2 -6.51 7.38 4.07
N ALA A 3 -7.79 7.26 3.76
CA ALA A 3 -8.26 6.97 2.40
C ALA A 3 -9.51 7.78 2.09
N ASN A 4 -9.62 8.22 0.84
CA ASN A 4 -10.81 8.83 0.27
C ASN A 4 -10.94 8.44 -1.20
N GLU A 5 -11.92 9.00 -1.89
CA GLU A 5 -12.18 8.71 -3.30
C GLU A 5 -11.05 9.15 -4.25
N LYS A 6 -10.05 9.90 -3.78
CA LYS A 6 -8.96 10.43 -4.64
C LYS A 6 -7.62 9.76 -4.37
N GLY A 7 -7.45 9.10 -3.24
CA GLY A 7 -6.20 8.46 -2.90
C GLY A 7 -6.23 7.72 -1.58
N ILE A 8 -5.19 6.91 -1.39
CA ILE A 8 -4.93 6.15 -0.17
C ILE A 8 -3.52 6.51 0.28
N ILE A 9 -3.38 6.82 1.56
CA ILE A 9 -2.10 6.97 2.24
C ILE A 9 -1.94 5.77 3.16
N VAL A 10 -0.90 4.98 2.90
CA VAL A 10 -0.48 3.85 3.73
C VAL A 10 0.71 4.27 4.58
N PRO A 11 0.50 4.75 5.81
CA PRO A 11 1.61 5.02 6.72
C PRO A 11 2.17 3.69 7.22
N VAL A 12 3.43 3.41 6.91
CA VAL A 12 4.15 2.31 7.56
C VAL A 12 4.96 2.91 8.69
N ARG A 13 4.60 2.59 9.93
CA ARG A 13 5.32 3.04 11.12
C ARG A 13 6.09 1.86 11.68
N HIS A 14 7.41 1.96 11.66
CA HIS A 14 8.27 1.07 12.42
C HIS A 14 8.38 1.57 13.85
N ALA A 15 8.31 0.66 14.82
CA ALA A 15 8.53 0.97 16.22
C ALA A 15 10.02 1.23 16.48
N GLN A 16 10.51 2.42 16.14
CA GLN A 16 11.73 2.98 16.74
C GLN A 16 11.37 4.21 17.57
N ASP A 17 10.62 3.99 18.66
CA ASP A 17 10.69 4.86 19.84
C ASP A 17 11.78 4.27 20.76
N ILE A 18 13.05 4.56 20.48
CA ILE A 18 14.15 4.28 21.41
C ILE A 18 14.76 5.62 21.80
N GLU A 19 14.56 6.02 23.06
CA GLU A 19 15.01 7.33 23.61
C GLU A 19 16.54 7.50 23.65
N SER A 20 17.34 6.51 23.25
CA SER A 20 18.79 6.62 23.04
C SER A 20 19.34 5.35 22.39
N PHE A 21 20.33 5.46 21.50
CA PHE A 21 21.11 4.30 21.04
C PHE A 21 22.55 4.69 20.67
N GLU A 22 23.53 3.92 21.17
CA GLU A 22 24.93 3.90 20.74
C GLU A 22 25.10 2.69 19.78
N GLY A 23 25.02 2.89 18.46
CA GLY A 23 25.17 1.80 17.48
C GLY A 23 24.90 2.20 16.03
N ASP A 24 25.22 1.30 15.09
CA ASP A 24 24.95 1.48 13.65
C ASP A 24 23.44 1.48 13.37
N PHE A 25 23.00 2.41 12.54
CA PHE A 25 21.60 2.66 12.21
C PHE A 25 21.11 1.64 11.18
N GLU A 26 20.42 0.57 11.63
CA GLU A 26 19.61 -0.24 10.73
C GLU A 26 18.25 0.46 10.54
N TRP A 27 18.05 1.07 9.37
CA TRP A 27 16.75 1.57 8.97
C TRP A 27 15.81 0.36 8.87
N ALA A 28 14.72 0.39 9.63
CA ALA A 28 13.67 -0.59 9.45
C ALA A 28 12.98 -0.30 8.11
N GLU A 29 13.25 -1.14 7.11
CA GLU A 29 12.69 -1.01 5.77
C GLU A 29 11.42 -1.86 5.67
N ALA A 30 10.33 -1.28 5.16
CA ALA A 30 9.15 -2.05 4.77
C ALA A 30 9.06 -2.08 3.26
N THR A 31 8.71 -3.25 2.71
CA THR A 31 8.48 -3.41 1.29
C THR A 31 7.01 -3.19 0.98
N VAL A 32 6.71 -2.19 0.14
CA VAL A 32 5.36 -1.98 -0.41
C VAL A 32 5.32 -2.52 -1.83
N THR A 33 4.56 -3.57 -2.04
CA THR A 33 4.37 -4.17 -3.37
C THR A 33 3.02 -3.75 -3.94
N VAL A 34 3.06 -2.98 -5.03
CA VAL A 34 1.85 -2.58 -5.75
C VAL A 34 1.66 -3.49 -6.97
N ARG A 35 0.55 -4.22 -7.00
CA ARG A 35 0.22 -5.19 -8.06
C ARG A 35 -0.97 -4.68 -8.85
N LEU A 36 -0.87 -4.75 -10.18
CA LEU A 36 -1.92 -4.29 -11.09
C LEU A 36 -2.58 -5.51 -11.75
N TRP A 37 -3.87 -5.66 -11.54
CA TRP A 37 -4.65 -6.80 -12.00
C TRP A 37 -5.73 -6.39 -13.00
N SER A 38 -6.13 -7.35 -13.83
CA SER A 38 -7.29 -7.19 -14.71
C SER A 38 -8.62 -7.35 -13.95
N ASP A 39 -8.64 -8.19 -12.93
CA ASP A 39 -9.78 -8.51 -12.08
C ASP A 39 -9.30 -8.55 -10.61
N PRO A 40 -10.18 -8.37 -9.61
CA PRO A 40 -9.76 -8.44 -8.21
C PRO A 40 -9.18 -9.82 -7.89
N PRO A 41 -7.92 -9.89 -7.37
CA PRO A 41 -7.33 -11.17 -7.01
C PRO A 41 -7.98 -11.74 -5.74
N ASP A 42 -7.81 -13.05 -5.53
CA ASP A 42 -8.05 -13.66 -4.23
C ASP A 42 -7.05 -13.10 -3.20
N VAL A 43 -7.43 -13.17 -1.92
CA VAL A 43 -6.52 -12.77 -0.83
C VAL A 43 -5.56 -13.92 -0.58
N ASP A 44 -4.26 -13.62 -0.56
CA ASP A 44 -3.22 -14.60 -0.23
C ASP A 44 -3.46 -15.19 1.18
N ASP A 45 -3.27 -16.51 1.33
CA ASP A 45 -3.44 -17.19 2.62
C ASP A 45 -2.56 -16.55 3.71
N GLY A 46 -3.13 -16.36 4.90
CA GLY A 46 -2.42 -15.71 6.01
C GLY A 46 -2.26 -14.20 5.88
N CYS A 47 -3.00 -13.56 4.98
CA CYS A 47 -3.10 -12.11 4.89
C CYS A 47 -4.42 -11.59 5.44
N THR A 48 -4.37 -10.41 6.07
CA THR A 48 -5.53 -9.66 6.54
C THR A 48 -5.75 -8.44 5.66
N ILE A 49 -6.97 -8.28 5.13
CA ILE A 49 -7.38 -7.04 4.46
C ILE A 49 -7.54 -5.95 5.53
N VAL A 50 -6.76 -4.89 5.41
CA VAL A 50 -6.84 -3.71 6.28
C VAL A 50 -7.59 -2.55 5.62
N PHE A 51 -7.74 -2.60 4.29
CA PHE A 51 -8.55 -1.66 3.52
C PHE A 51 -8.99 -2.26 2.20
N GLU A 52 -10.23 -1.97 1.79
CA GLU A 52 -10.74 -2.25 0.46
C GLU A 52 -11.72 -1.14 0.06
N GLY A 53 -11.60 -0.64 -1.17
CA GLY A 53 -12.39 0.48 -1.63
C GLY A 53 -12.16 0.84 -3.09
N TRP A 54 -12.71 1.98 -3.48
CA TRP A 54 -12.68 2.48 -4.85
C TRP A 54 -12.03 3.86 -4.91
N LEU A 55 -11.07 4.00 -5.83
CA LEU A 55 -10.46 5.28 -6.18
C LEU A 55 -11.07 5.80 -7.48
N ALA A 56 -11.35 7.10 -7.52
CA ALA A 56 -11.66 7.83 -8.73
C ALA A 56 -10.35 8.07 -9.50
N THR A 57 -10.29 7.55 -10.71
CA THR A 57 -9.14 7.65 -11.62
C THR A 57 -9.59 8.33 -12.93
N PRO A 58 -10.12 9.57 -12.87
CA PRO A 58 -10.78 10.21 -14.02
C PRO A 58 -9.84 10.48 -15.20
N THR A 59 -8.53 10.49 -14.97
CA THR A 59 -7.52 10.67 -16.02
C THR A 59 -7.00 9.34 -16.57
N GLY A 60 -7.49 8.21 -16.07
CA GLY A 60 -6.99 6.87 -16.40
C GLY A 60 -5.57 6.61 -15.89
N ARG A 61 -5.08 7.43 -14.96
CA ARG A 61 -3.74 7.35 -14.37
C ARG A 61 -3.84 7.14 -12.87
N LEU A 62 -2.97 6.29 -12.35
CA LEU A 62 -2.76 6.04 -10.94
C LEU A 62 -1.31 6.39 -10.60
N TRP A 63 -1.14 7.37 -9.71
CA TRP A 63 0.18 7.76 -9.19
C TRP A 63 0.50 6.90 -7.98
N ILE A 64 1.70 6.32 -7.97
CA ILE A 64 2.17 5.39 -6.96
C ILE A 64 3.55 5.89 -6.55
N GLY A 65 3.77 6.19 -5.28
CA GLY A 65 5.04 6.74 -4.84
C GLY A 65 5.09 6.95 -3.34
N ASP A 66 6.26 7.34 -2.87
CA ASP A 66 6.53 7.73 -1.50
C ASP A 66 6.79 9.25 -1.41
N ALA A 67 7.55 9.69 -0.40
CA ALA A 67 7.88 11.09 -0.21
C ALA A 67 8.94 11.62 -1.19
N ASP A 68 9.75 10.73 -1.77
CA ASP A 68 10.94 11.06 -2.55
C ASP A 68 10.74 10.82 -4.04
N GLU A 69 10.04 9.75 -4.40
CA GLU A 69 9.83 9.35 -5.79
C GLU A 69 8.42 8.85 -6.09
N ASN A 70 8.05 8.92 -7.38
CA ASN A 70 6.80 8.37 -7.87
C ASN A 70 6.93 7.71 -9.24
N THR A 71 6.00 6.80 -9.50
CA THR A 71 5.74 6.20 -10.79
C THR A 71 4.26 6.37 -11.14
N VAL A 72 3.95 6.32 -12.43
CA VAL A 72 2.58 6.50 -12.93
C VAL A 72 2.19 5.28 -13.74
N ALA A 73 1.12 4.62 -13.31
CA ALA A 73 0.50 3.54 -14.05
C ALA A 73 -0.69 4.07 -14.84
N GLU A 74 -0.75 3.74 -16.14
CA GLU A 74 -1.73 4.28 -17.08
C GLU A 74 -2.73 3.22 -17.57
N GLY A 75 -3.79 3.68 -18.24
CA GLY A 75 -4.80 2.82 -18.85
C GLY A 75 -5.76 2.22 -17.83
N PHE A 76 -5.99 2.90 -16.72
CA PHE A 76 -7.08 2.57 -15.80
C PHE A 76 -8.42 3.11 -16.32
N PRO A 77 -9.54 2.45 -15.97
CA PRO A 77 -10.87 3.02 -16.11
C PRO A 77 -11.03 4.27 -15.23
N THR A 78 -12.18 4.94 -15.29
CA THR A 78 -12.42 6.15 -14.47
C THR A 78 -12.59 5.86 -12.97
N SER A 79 -12.66 4.57 -12.60
CA SER A 79 -12.61 4.11 -11.22
C SER A 79 -11.75 2.86 -11.12
N THR A 80 -10.90 2.80 -10.11
CA THR A 80 -9.97 1.70 -9.85
C THR A 80 -10.31 1.09 -8.50
N GLY A 81 -10.53 -0.22 -8.46
CA GLY A 81 -10.67 -0.93 -7.20
C GLY A 81 -9.30 -1.10 -6.55
N ILE A 82 -9.22 -0.85 -5.24
CA ILE A 82 -7.98 -0.99 -4.47
C ILE A 82 -8.24 -1.83 -3.23
N ARG A 83 -7.28 -2.70 -2.91
CA ARG A 83 -7.19 -3.44 -1.65
C ARG A 83 -5.80 -3.29 -1.07
N VAL A 84 -5.73 -3.12 0.24
CA VAL A 84 -4.47 -3.17 1.01
C VAL A 84 -4.55 -4.36 1.95
N ALA A 85 -3.55 -5.24 1.86
CA ALA A 85 -3.42 -6.41 2.70
C ALA A 85 -2.04 -6.45 3.37
N LEU A 86 -2.01 -6.96 4.60
CA LEU A 86 -0.81 -7.19 5.42
C LEU A 86 -0.76 -8.65 5.82
N LYS A 87 0.39 -9.16 6.27
CA LYS A 87 0.45 -10.47 6.91
C LYS A 87 -0.36 -10.43 8.21
N SER A 88 -1.13 -11.47 8.48
CA SER A 88 -2.04 -11.51 9.64
C SER A 88 -1.32 -11.53 10.99
N ASP A 89 -0.07 -11.97 11.04
CA ASP A 89 0.78 -12.02 12.22
C ASP A 89 1.66 -10.77 12.41
N ASP A 90 1.57 -9.80 11.50
CA ASP A 90 2.43 -8.60 11.45
C ASP A 90 1.62 -7.34 11.10
N LEU A 91 0.59 -7.05 11.91
CA LEU A 91 -0.31 -5.91 11.68
C LEU A 91 0.20 -4.60 12.28
N ASP A 92 1.01 -4.68 13.33
CA ASP A 92 1.45 -3.52 14.11
C ASP A 92 2.73 -2.88 13.55
N SER A 93 3.62 -3.66 12.92
CA SER A 93 4.89 -3.19 12.35
C SER A 93 5.22 -3.89 11.02
N PRO A 94 4.32 -3.79 10.01
CA PRO A 94 4.39 -4.61 8.81
C PRO A 94 5.69 -4.43 8.04
N GLU A 95 6.44 -5.52 7.87
CA GLU A 95 7.60 -5.56 6.98
C GLU A 95 7.18 -5.59 5.50
N GLN A 96 5.97 -6.09 5.24
CA GLN A 96 5.44 -6.26 3.88
C GLN A 96 4.00 -5.77 3.79
N VAL A 97 3.76 -4.90 2.81
CA VAL A 97 2.44 -4.38 2.46
C VAL A 97 2.14 -4.76 1.02
N TRP A 98 0.95 -5.31 0.77
CA TRP A 98 0.44 -5.51 -0.58
C TRP A 98 -0.66 -4.51 -0.89
N VAL A 99 -0.52 -3.83 -2.03
CA VAL A 99 -1.55 -2.96 -2.58
C VAL A 99 -1.97 -3.54 -3.93
N ASP A 100 -3.15 -4.15 -3.97
CA ASP A 100 -3.74 -4.66 -5.18
C ASP A 100 -4.65 -3.61 -5.80
N ALA A 101 -4.41 -3.32 -7.08
CA ALA A 101 -5.24 -2.41 -7.86
C ALA A 101 -5.79 -3.15 -9.08
N TRP A 102 -7.09 -3.04 -9.36
CA TRP A 102 -7.70 -3.66 -10.53
C TRP A 102 -8.58 -2.68 -11.32
N LYS A 103 -8.67 -2.96 -12.62
CA LYS A 103 -9.49 -2.23 -13.57
C LYS A 103 -10.90 -2.81 -13.49
N ALA A 104 -11.90 -2.00 -13.16
CA ALA A 104 -13.31 -2.41 -13.21
C ALA A 104 -14.00 -1.91 -14.47
#